data_AF-A0A2E6GF02-F1
#
_entry.id   AF-A0A2E6GF02-F1
#
_cell.length_a   1.000
_cell.length_b   1.000
_cell.length_c   1.000
_cell.angle_alpha   90.00
_cell.angle_beta   90.00
_cell.angle_gamma   90.00
#
_symmetry.space_group_name_H-M   'P 1'
#
loop_
_entity.id
_entity.type
_entity.pdbx_description
1 polymer ?
#
loop_
_entity_poly.entity_id
_entity_poly.type
_entity_poly.pdbx_seq_one_letter_code
_entity_poly.pdbx_strand_id
1 'polypeptide(L)'
;MKFSVLILLIINSFFIIGCGIATSTQTGYLKQSTVNINPDTSDKYTGGNVSKQRAIKTDLPLELWNSFEYQKIAAGNSYWVTAKSEFCVFEGPGSKLSVGEKVEIIEEARCLNSQYTADDESPNRKYPVGLVKIRVLSTGQIGWTWTSSVNFD
;
A
#
# COMPACT_ATOMS: atom_id res chain seq x y z
N MET A 1 -30.47 50.10 -20.18
CA MET A 1 -29.23 49.39 -19.77
C MET A 1 -29.38 48.63 -18.44
N LYS A 2 -30.56 48.03 -18.13
CA LYS A 2 -30.78 47.30 -16.87
C LYS A 2 -31.05 45.79 -17.06
N PHE A 3 -31.32 45.35 -18.29
CA PHE A 3 -31.57 43.94 -18.62
C PHE A 3 -30.29 43.11 -18.81
N SER A 4 -29.16 43.75 -19.14
CA SER A 4 -27.89 43.06 -19.41
C SER A 4 -27.20 42.54 -18.15
N VAL A 5 -27.46 43.15 -16.99
CA VAL A 5 -26.81 42.78 -15.71
C VAL A 5 -27.50 41.57 -15.07
N LEU A 6 -28.81 41.40 -15.29
CA LEU A 6 -29.56 40.25 -14.75
C LEU A 6 -29.17 38.92 -15.41
N ILE A 7 -28.80 38.94 -16.69
CA ILE A 7 -28.39 37.72 -17.43
C ILE A 7 -27.01 37.22 -16.95
N LEU A 8 -26.11 38.12 -16.53
CA LEU A 8 -24.80 37.77 -15.98
C LEU A 8 -24.85 37.12 -14.58
N LEU A 9 -25.92 37.37 -13.82
CA LEU A 9 -26.12 36.75 -12.50
C LEU A 9 -26.71 35.34 -12.59
N ILE A 10 -27.49 35.03 -13.62
CA ILE A 10 -28.14 33.71 -13.79
C ILE A 10 -27.14 32.66 -14.29
N ILE A 11 -26.10 33.08 -15.02
CA ILE A 11 -25.06 32.19 -15.56
C ILE A 11 -24.10 31.67 -14.47
N ASN A 12 -24.02 32.34 -13.30
CA ASN A 12 -23.16 31.91 -12.18
C ASN A 12 -23.79 30.84 -11.28
N SER A 13 -25.06 30.47 -11.48
CA SER A 13 -25.76 29.52 -10.60
C SER A 13 -25.83 28.08 -11.11
N PHE A 14 -25.27 27.78 -12.30
CA PHE A 14 -25.38 26.45 -12.92
C PHE A 14 -24.12 25.57 -12.83
N PHE A 15 -23.08 25.99 -12.11
CA PHE A 15 -21.87 25.19 -11.87
C PHE A 15 -21.94 24.44 -10.52
N ILE A 16 -23.00 23.66 -10.32
CA ILE A 16 -23.01 22.61 -9.30
C ILE A 16 -23.49 21.30 -9.94
N ILE A 17 -22.83 20.91 -11.04
CA ILE A 17 -22.85 19.51 -11.45
C ILE A 17 -21.92 18.80 -10.46
N GLY A 18 -22.51 18.38 -9.34
CA GLY A 18 -21.92 17.37 -8.49
C GLY A 18 -21.72 16.13 -9.35
N CYS A 19 -20.50 15.95 -9.85
CA CYS A 19 -20.05 14.64 -10.29
C CYS A 19 -20.08 13.78 -9.03
N GLY A 20 -21.19 13.07 -8.83
CA GLY A 20 -21.22 11.92 -7.95
C GLY A 20 -20.19 10.97 -8.53
N ILE A 21 -18.99 10.98 -7.95
CA ILE A 21 -17.99 9.96 -8.22
C ILE A 21 -18.70 8.68 -7.78
N ALA A 22 -19.19 7.91 -8.75
CA ALA A 22 -19.46 6.51 -8.52
C ALA A 22 -18.09 5.91 -8.23
N THR A 23 -17.67 5.99 -6.97
CA THR A 23 -16.57 5.17 -6.46
C THR A 23 -17.09 3.76 -6.63
N SER A 24 -16.69 3.08 -7.72
CA SER A 24 -16.76 1.64 -7.73
C SER A 24 -15.89 1.22 -6.56
N THR A 25 -16.52 0.93 -5.43
CA THR A 25 -15.82 0.49 -4.23
C THR A 25 -15.31 -0.89 -4.55
N GLN A 26 -14.05 -0.95 -5.00
CA GLN A 26 -13.39 -2.21 -5.28
C GLN A 26 -13.35 -2.97 -3.96
N THR A 27 -13.84 -4.21 -3.96
CA THR A 27 -13.83 -5.07 -2.79
C THR A 27 -12.85 -6.21 -2.96
N GLY A 28 -12.57 -6.88 -1.84
CA GLY A 28 -11.77 -8.08 -1.85
C GLY A 28 -11.87 -8.82 -0.52
N TYR A 29 -11.06 -9.86 -0.41
CA TYR A 29 -10.96 -10.71 0.77
C TYR A 29 -9.53 -10.82 1.26
N LEU A 30 -9.36 -10.80 2.58
CA LEU A 30 -8.07 -10.93 3.21
C LEU A 30 -7.57 -12.38 3.14
N LYS A 31 -6.28 -12.54 2.86
CA LYS A 31 -5.56 -13.82 2.89
C LYS A 31 -4.22 -13.68 3.59
N GLN A 32 -3.66 -14.81 4.00
CA GLN A 32 -2.28 -14.84 4.46
C GLN A 32 -1.35 -14.47 3.30
N SER A 33 -0.49 -13.47 3.52
CA SER A 33 0.49 -13.05 2.54
C SER A 33 1.83 -13.75 2.75
N THR A 34 2.45 -14.14 1.64
CA THR A 34 3.78 -14.74 1.61
C THR A 34 4.63 -13.98 0.61
N VAL A 35 5.87 -13.68 0.99
CA VAL A 35 6.85 -13.02 0.13
C VAL A 35 8.07 -13.89 -0.04
N ASN A 36 8.55 -13.97 -1.27
CA ASN A 36 9.81 -14.64 -1.60
C ASN A 36 10.95 -13.65 -1.39
N ILE A 37 11.73 -13.85 -0.32
CA ILE A 37 12.95 -13.09 -0.07
C ILE A 37 14.10 -13.91 -0.61
N ASN A 38 14.85 -13.37 -1.56
CA ASN A 38 16.07 -14.01 -2.02
C ASN A 38 17.22 -13.62 -1.07
N PRO A 39 17.82 -14.57 -0.32
CA PRO A 39 18.90 -14.30 0.61
C PRO A 39 20.21 -13.90 -0.11
N ASP A 40 20.38 -14.28 -1.38
CA ASP A 40 21.56 -13.93 -2.18
C ASP A 40 21.46 -12.53 -2.82
N THR A 41 20.33 -11.85 -2.70
CA THR A 41 20.16 -10.46 -3.16
C THR A 41 20.51 -9.47 -2.07
N SER A 42 21.78 -9.39 -1.70
CA SER A 42 22.37 -8.14 -1.21
C SER A 42 22.31 -7.03 -2.26
N ASP A 43 22.15 -7.37 -3.55
CA ASP A 43 22.51 -6.47 -4.65
C ASP A 43 21.49 -6.29 -5.80
N LYS A 44 20.34 -6.97 -5.86
CA LYS A 44 19.44 -6.82 -7.03
C LYS A 44 17.94 -6.87 -6.70
N TYR A 45 17.37 -5.71 -6.39
CA TYR A 45 15.94 -5.42 -6.52
C TYR A 45 15.58 -4.98 -7.96
N THR A 46 16.35 -5.44 -8.94
CA THR A 46 16.09 -5.24 -10.37
C THR A 46 15.82 -6.62 -10.97
N GLY A 47 14.75 -6.72 -11.76
CA GLY A 47 14.23 -7.97 -12.33
C GLY A 47 15.20 -8.71 -13.27
N GLY A 48 16.27 -9.26 -12.71
CA GLY A 48 17.20 -10.17 -13.37
C GLY A 48 16.77 -11.62 -13.17
N ASN A 49 17.02 -12.45 -14.19
CA ASN A 49 16.68 -13.87 -14.23
C ASN A 49 17.04 -14.60 -12.91
N VAL A 50 15.99 -15.05 -12.23
CA VAL A 50 16.02 -15.71 -10.93
C VAL A 50 16.53 -17.14 -11.11
N SER A 51 17.61 -17.53 -10.42
CA SER A 51 17.79 -18.93 -10.05
C SER A 51 16.73 -19.27 -9.00
N LYS A 52 15.59 -19.83 -9.43
CA LYS A 52 14.40 -20.15 -8.60
C LYS A 52 14.66 -21.03 -7.36
N GLN A 53 15.90 -21.46 -7.11
CA GLN A 53 16.27 -22.50 -6.16
C GLN A 53 16.58 -22.01 -4.74
N ARG A 54 16.57 -20.69 -4.44
CA ARG A 54 16.91 -20.17 -3.09
C ARG A 54 15.97 -19.10 -2.53
N ALA A 55 14.79 -18.89 -3.11
CA ALA A 55 13.81 -17.99 -2.51
C ALA A 55 13.32 -18.55 -1.16
N ILE A 56 13.55 -17.82 -0.08
CA ILE A 56 12.96 -18.13 1.23
C ILE A 56 11.55 -17.53 1.22
N LYS A 57 10.54 -18.38 1.36
CA LYS A 57 9.16 -17.93 1.58
C LYS A 57 9.04 -17.50 3.04
N THR A 58 8.69 -16.23 3.23
CA THR A 58 8.42 -15.66 4.54
C THR A 58 6.97 -15.22 4.59
N ASP A 59 6.27 -15.65 5.64
CA ASP A 59 4.91 -15.20 5.92
C ASP A 59 4.96 -13.78 6.48
N LEU A 60 4.11 -12.90 5.95
CA LEU A 60 3.98 -11.54 6.46
C LEU A 60 2.91 -11.48 7.56
N PRO A 61 3.08 -10.61 8.57
CA PRO A 61 2.06 -10.42 9.58
C PRO A 61 0.78 -9.90 8.93
N LEU A 62 -0.35 -10.56 9.18
CA LEU A 62 -1.66 -10.14 8.69
C LEU A 62 -2.22 -9.09 9.66
N GLU A 63 -1.76 -7.86 9.46
CA GLU A 63 -2.00 -6.73 10.35
C GLU A 63 -2.45 -5.48 9.57
N LEU A 64 -3.02 -4.53 10.32
CA LEU A 64 -3.52 -3.25 9.86
C LEU A 64 -2.81 -2.11 10.59
N TRP A 65 -2.02 -1.33 9.85
CA TRP A 65 -1.26 -0.19 10.38
C TRP A 65 -1.99 1.13 10.12
N ASN A 66 -1.86 2.08 11.05
CA ASN A 66 -2.53 3.38 10.92
C ASN A 66 -1.84 4.30 9.90
N SER A 67 -0.51 4.17 9.76
CA SER A 67 0.31 5.07 8.97
C SER A 67 1.64 4.43 8.59
N PHE A 68 2.30 5.02 7.60
CA PHE A 68 3.66 4.73 7.20
C PHE A 68 4.29 6.02 6.64
N GLU A 69 5.60 6.00 6.39
CA GLU A 69 6.32 7.09 5.72
C GLU A 69 6.91 6.66 4.38
N TYR A 70 6.90 7.57 3.41
CA TYR A 70 7.66 7.36 2.17
C TYR A 70 9.11 7.76 2.38
N GLN A 71 10.03 6.81 2.20
CA GLN A 71 11.47 7.09 2.28
C GLN A 71 12.23 6.53 1.08
N LYS A 72 13.25 7.27 0.63
CA LYS A 72 14.18 6.81 -0.40
C LYS A 72 15.41 6.19 0.27
N ILE A 73 15.45 4.87 0.32
CA ILE A 73 16.53 4.10 0.93
C ILE A 73 17.30 3.31 -0.13
N ALA A 74 18.54 2.93 0.18
CA ALA A 74 19.35 2.10 -0.70
C ALA A 74 18.63 0.77 -0.97
N ALA A 75 18.51 0.40 -2.25
CA ALA A 75 17.80 -0.82 -2.63
C ALA A 75 18.52 -2.07 -2.06
N GLY A 76 19.85 -2.09 -2.11
CA GLY A 76 20.67 -3.16 -1.53
C GLY A 76 21.10 -2.89 -0.09
N ASN A 77 21.77 -3.87 0.51
CA ASN A 77 22.42 -3.75 1.82
C ASN A 77 23.94 -3.54 1.71
N SER A 78 24.46 -3.44 0.49
CA SER A 78 25.88 -3.24 0.19
C SER A 78 26.23 -1.74 0.15
N TYR A 79 27.39 -1.39 0.74
CA TYR A 79 27.93 -0.03 0.80
C TYR A 79 28.09 0.62 -0.59
N TRP A 80 28.26 -0.19 -1.63
CA TRP A 80 28.51 0.25 -3.01
C TRP A 80 27.22 0.53 -3.80
N VAL A 81 26.04 0.26 -3.22
CA VAL A 81 24.76 0.46 -3.90
C VAL A 81 24.32 1.92 -3.78
N THR A 82 24.46 2.66 -4.87
CA THR A 82 24.05 4.07 -4.97
C THR A 82 22.59 4.25 -5.40
N ALA A 83 21.98 3.19 -5.95
CA ALA A 83 20.58 3.20 -6.37
C ALA A 83 19.65 3.21 -5.15
N LYS A 84 18.88 4.31 -5.02
CA LYS A 84 17.82 4.43 -4.02
C LYS A 84 16.47 4.10 -4.65
N SER A 85 15.68 3.30 -3.95
CA SER A 85 14.29 3.03 -4.29
C SER A 85 13.38 3.63 -3.22
N GLU A 86 12.14 3.91 -3.59
CA GLU A 86 11.14 4.36 -2.64
C GLU A 86 10.54 3.17 -1.88
N PHE A 87 10.41 3.33 -0.56
CA PHE A 87 9.86 2.35 0.35
C PHE A 87 8.75 2.97 1.20
N CYS A 88 7.76 2.16 1.57
CA CYS A 88 6.89 2.42 2.71
C CYS A 88 7.60 1.95 3.98
N VAL A 89 7.90 2.86 4.89
CA VAL A 89 8.60 2.59 6.15
C VAL A 89 7.63 2.71 7.31
N PHE A 90 7.54 1.67 8.14
CA PHE A 90 6.66 1.64 9.30
C PHE A 90 7.16 0.64 10.33
N GLU A 91 6.77 0.86 11.59
CA GLU A 91 7.28 0.14 12.74
C GLU A 91 6.14 -0.24 13.69
N GLY A 92 6.40 -1.29 14.47
CA GLY A 92 5.50 -1.73 15.53
C GLY A 92 4.33 -2.59 15.06
N PRO A 93 3.56 -3.13 16.01
CA PRO A 93 2.44 -4.01 15.71
C PRO A 93 1.26 -3.23 15.12
N GLY A 94 0.64 -3.78 14.09
CA GLY A 94 -0.67 -3.34 13.62
C GLY A 94 -1.81 -4.06 14.37
N SER A 95 -3.04 -3.64 14.08
CA SER A 95 -4.23 -4.37 14.54
C SER A 95 -4.34 -5.69 13.79
N LYS A 96 -4.59 -6.79 14.50
CA LYS A 96 -4.70 -8.12 13.88
C LYS A 96 -5.89 -8.20 12.93
N LEU A 97 -5.66 -8.78 11.77
CA LEU A 97 -6.66 -9.06 10.75
C LEU A 97 -6.90 -10.57 10.64
N SER A 98 -8.07 -10.97 10.14
CA SER A 98 -8.42 -12.39 9.95
C SER A 98 -8.54 -12.74 8.47
N VAL A 99 -8.07 -13.93 8.12
CA VAL A 99 -8.24 -14.49 6.76
C VAL A 99 -9.74 -14.65 6.45
N GLY A 100 -10.13 -14.28 5.24
CA GLY A 100 -11.51 -14.34 4.75
C GLY A 100 -12.35 -13.11 5.09
N GLU A 101 -11.83 -12.13 5.84
CA GLU A 101 -12.54 -10.88 6.08
C GLU A 101 -12.72 -10.09 4.79
N LYS A 102 -13.94 -9.58 4.58
CA LYS A 102 -14.27 -8.76 3.42
C LYS A 102 -13.84 -7.32 3.65
N VAL A 103 -13.18 -6.74 2.66
CA VAL A 103 -12.61 -5.40 2.72
C VAL A 103 -13.06 -4.55 1.54
N GLU A 104 -13.16 -3.25 1.78
CA GLU A 104 -13.25 -2.20 0.76
C GLU A 104 -11.85 -1.64 0.55
N ILE A 105 -11.40 -1.58 -0.70
CA ILE A 105 -10.12 -1.00 -1.09
C ILE A 105 -10.32 0.51 -1.27
N ILE A 106 -9.50 1.30 -0.57
CA ILE A 106 -9.61 2.77 -0.55
C ILE A 106 -8.53 3.39 -1.43
N GLU A 107 -7.28 2.95 -1.27
CA GLU A 107 -6.12 3.60 -1.87
C GLU A 107 -4.95 2.61 -1.95
N GLU A 108 -4.14 2.67 -3.00
CA GLU A 108 -2.86 1.96 -3.07
C GLU A 108 -1.71 2.93 -2.80
N ALA A 109 -0.75 2.52 -1.97
CA ALA A 109 0.46 3.30 -1.76
C ALA A 109 1.31 3.29 -3.03
N ARG A 110 1.99 4.40 -3.32
CA ARG A 110 2.89 4.50 -4.49
C ARG A 110 4.17 3.66 -4.36
N CYS A 111 4.50 3.21 -3.15
CA CYS A 111 5.69 2.39 -2.89
C CYS A 111 5.46 0.96 -3.42
N LEU A 112 6.48 0.39 -4.06
CA LEU A 112 6.45 -1.02 -4.48
C LEU A 112 7.22 -1.92 -3.50
N ASN A 113 7.92 -1.32 -2.54
CA ASN A 113 8.70 -2.00 -1.52
C ASN A 113 8.35 -1.43 -0.15
N SER A 114 8.51 -2.25 0.88
CA SER A 114 8.24 -1.87 2.27
C SER A 114 9.42 -2.21 3.15
N GLN A 115 9.73 -1.34 4.10
CA GLN A 115 10.67 -1.62 5.18
C GLN A 115 9.85 -1.66 6.48
N TYR A 116 9.85 -2.82 7.10
CA TYR A 116 9.07 -3.06 8.32
C TYR A 116 9.98 -3.48 9.46
N THR A 117 9.84 -2.80 10.59
CA THR A 117 10.49 -3.11 11.86
C THR A 117 9.46 -3.69 12.81
N ALA A 118 9.60 -4.98 13.12
CA ALA A 118 8.78 -5.61 14.15
C ALA A 118 9.24 -5.16 15.55
N ASP A 119 8.34 -5.19 16.53
CA ASP A 119 8.60 -4.78 17.92
C ASP A 119 9.35 -5.86 18.73
N ASP A 120 9.87 -6.89 18.07
CA ASP A 120 10.51 -8.06 18.68
C ASP A 120 12.05 -7.99 18.63
N GLU A 121 12.61 -6.77 18.58
CA GLU A 121 14.04 -6.48 18.38
C GLU A 121 14.62 -7.06 17.07
N SER A 122 13.78 -7.59 16.17
CA SER A 122 14.24 -8.04 14.86
C SER A 122 14.79 -6.85 14.05
N PRO A 123 15.89 -7.05 13.29
CA PRO A 123 16.40 -6.01 12.41
C PRO A 123 15.36 -5.63 11.36
N ASN A 124 15.32 -4.35 10.96
CA ASN A 124 14.40 -3.83 9.95
C ASN A 124 14.52 -4.65 8.66
N ARG A 125 13.41 -5.23 8.20
CA ARG A 125 13.39 -6.09 7.01
C ARG A 125 12.79 -5.34 5.83
N LYS A 126 13.43 -5.49 4.67
CA LYS A 126 12.95 -4.97 3.39
C LYS A 126 12.18 -6.07 2.66
N TYR A 127 10.99 -5.74 2.17
CA TYR A 127 10.12 -6.65 1.45
C TYR A 127 9.74 -6.04 0.09
N PRO A 128 9.81 -6.81 -1.02
CA PRO A 128 9.36 -6.38 -2.34
C PRO A 128 7.82 -6.44 -2.45
N VAL A 129 7.13 -5.71 -1.57
CA VAL A 129 5.67 -5.57 -1.53
C VAL A 129 5.31 -4.15 -1.11
N GLY A 130 4.27 -3.58 -1.73
CA GLY A 130 3.70 -2.29 -1.34
C GLY A 130 2.61 -2.40 -0.27
N LEU A 131 1.93 -1.29 -0.01
CA LEU A 131 0.81 -1.21 0.91
C LEU A 131 -0.49 -0.81 0.21
N VAL A 132 -1.61 -1.30 0.72
CA VAL A 132 -2.96 -0.92 0.31
C VAL A 132 -3.74 -0.48 1.54
N LYS A 133 -4.45 0.63 1.40
CA LYS A 133 -5.39 1.13 2.40
C LYS A 133 -6.72 0.44 2.20
N ILE A 134 -7.22 -0.15 3.27
CA ILE A 134 -8.47 -0.90 3.28
C ILE A 134 -9.37 -0.42 4.40
N ARG A 135 -10.67 -0.64 4.22
CA ARG A 135 -11.66 -0.67 5.30
C ARG A 135 -12.14 -2.11 5.49
N VAL A 136 -12.05 -2.63 6.70
CA VAL A 136 -12.66 -3.91 7.06
C VAL A 136 -14.16 -3.70 7.21
N LEU A 137 -14.97 -4.42 6.43
CA LEU A 137 -16.43 -4.16 6.39
C LEU A 137 -17.16 -4.61 7.66
N SER A 138 -16.66 -5.62 8.36
CA SER A 138 -17.26 -6.15 9.60
C SER A 138 -17.08 -5.18 10.78
N THR A 139 -15.92 -4.52 10.88
CA THR A 139 -15.55 -3.68 12.03
C THR A 139 -15.56 -2.19 11.73
N GLY A 140 -15.51 -1.80 10.46
CA GLY A 140 -15.33 -0.42 10.02
C GLY A 140 -13.91 0.13 10.21
N GLN A 141 -12.96 -0.68 10.68
CA GLN A 141 -11.56 -0.27 10.87
C GLN A 141 -10.91 0.08 9.53
N ILE A 142 -10.12 1.16 9.52
CA ILE A 142 -9.43 1.66 8.34
C ILE A 142 -7.93 1.71 8.63
N GLY A 143 -7.13 1.21 7.69
CA GLY A 143 -5.67 1.30 7.78
C GLY A 143 -5.00 0.66 6.58
N TRP A 144 -3.68 0.53 6.67
CA TRP A 144 -2.82 -0.01 5.64
C TRP A 144 -2.47 -1.46 5.93
N THR A 145 -2.49 -2.30 4.91
CA THR A 145 -1.98 -3.67 4.96
C THR A 145 -1.17 -3.96 3.69
N TRP A 146 -0.59 -5.15 3.59
CA TRP A 146 0.16 -5.54 2.40
C TRP A 146 -0.75 -5.65 1.17
N THR A 147 -0.33 -5.14 0.02
CA THR A 147 -1.08 -5.32 -1.25
C THR A 147 -1.33 -6.81 -1.55
N SER A 148 -0.36 -7.67 -1.22
CA SER A 148 -0.44 -9.12 -1.40
C SER A 148 -1.35 -9.83 -0.39
N SER A 149 -1.83 -9.15 0.66
CA SER A 149 -2.81 -9.70 1.60
C SER A 149 -4.25 -9.61 1.09
N VAL A 150 -4.51 -8.88 -0.01
CA VAL A 150 -5.85 -8.71 -0.56
C VAL A 150 -6.00 -9.53 -1.85
N ASN A 151 -7.04 -10.36 -1.91
CA ASN A 151 -7.56 -10.89 -3.17
C ASN A 151 -8.66 -9.95 -3.65
N PHE A 152 -8.43 -9.23 -4.73
CA PHE A 152 -9.41 -8.34 -5.35
C PHE A 152 -10.51 -9.17 -6.03
N ASP A 153 -11.75 -8.71 -5.89
CA ASP A 153 -12.93 -9.27 -6.58
C ASP A 153 -13.00 -8.85 -8.06
#